data_AF-A0A9X1L3D4-F1
#
_entry.id   AF-A0A9X1L3D4-F1
#
_cell.length_a   1.000
_cell.length_b   1.000
_cell.length_c   1.000
_cell.angle_alpha   90.00
_cell.angle_beta   90.00
_cell.angle_gamma   90.00
#
_symmetry.space_group_name_H-M   'P 1'
#
loop_
_entity.id
_entity.type
_entity.pdbx_description
1 polymer ?
#
loop_
_entity_poly.entity_id
_entity_poly.type
_entity_poly.pdbx_seq_one_letter_code
_entity_poly.pdbx_strand_id
1 'polypeptide(L)'
;MKYLIVPILLFTVLNLRAQNFDVPPNFTPGKCYAKCFHYEKKLEWKEVNCKDLENKKLTKKDLLAREQQKLKMEKYQEKLITLGYNVDITGIPDNKTIIAHHKYLKVKKKKTKRKSI
;
A
#
# COMPACT_ATOMS: atom_id res chain seq x y z
N MET A 1 -54.89 -20.01 -0.15
CA MET A 1 -53.58 -20.64 0.10
C MET A 1 -52.51 -19.58 -0.13
N LYS A 2 -51.82 -19.15 0.93
CA LYS A 2 -50.87 -18.02 0.91
C LYS A 2 -49.54 -18.49 0.32
N TYR A 3 -49.13 -17.88 -0.78
CA TYR A 3 -47.80 -18.10 -1.38
C TYR A 3 -46.73 -17.44 -0.50
N LEU A 4 -45.88 -18.26 0.11
CA LEU A 4 -44.67 -17.85 0.83
C LEU A 4 -43.62 -17.43 -0.21
N ILE A 5 -43.47 -16.12 -0.42
CA ILE A 5 -42.37 -15.57 -1.22
C ILE A 5 -41.12 -15.57 -0.32
N VAL A 6 -40.22 -16.54 -0.53
CA VAL A 6 -38.90 -16.55 0.10
C VAL A 6 -37.97 -15.64 -0.71
N PRO A 7 -37.46 -14.53 -0.15
CA PRO A 7 -36.47 -13.72 -0.85
C PRO A 7 -35.13 -14.46 -0.86
N ILE A 8 -34.75 -14.98 -2.02
CA ILE A 8 -33.40 -15.53 -2.27
C ILE A 8 -32.43 -14.34 -2.24
N LEU A 9 -31.77 -14.16 -1.09
CA LEU A 9 -30.65 -13.23 -0.92
C LEU A 9 -29.50 -13.67 -1.85
N LEU A 10 -29.43 -13.06 -3.04
CA LEU A 10 -28.25 -13.10 -3.90
C LEU A 10 -27.09 -12.37 -3.21
N PHE A 11 -26.39 -13.07 -2.32
CA PHE A 11 -25.06 -12.65 -1.88
C PHE A 11 -24.10 -12.83 -3.06
N THR A 12 -23.96 -11.77 -3.86
CA THR A 12 -22.85 -11.64 -4.80
C THR A 12 -21.57 -11.59 -3.98
N VAL A 13 -20.87 -12.72 -3.91
CA VAL A 13 -19.55 -12.80 -3.29
C VAL A 13 -18.62 -11.94 -4.14
N LEU A 14 -18.45 -10.68 -3.74
CA LEU A 14 -17.44 -9.80 -4.31
C LEU A 14 -16.10 -10.48 -4.05
N ASN A 15 -15.55 -11.13 -5.07
CA ASN A 15 -14.22 -11.73 -5.04
C ASN A 15 -13.19 -10.63 -4.76
N LEU A 16 -12.97 -10.32 -3.49
CA LEU A 16 -11.86 -9.51 -3.01
C LEU A 16 -10.60 -10.34 -3.28
N ARG A 17 -10.00 -10.17 -4.46
CA ARG A 17 -8.66 -10.68 -4.71
C ARG A 17 -7.73 -10.01 -3.69
N ALA A 18 -7.21 -10.81 -2.77
CA ALA A 18 -6.17 -10.38 -1.87
C ALA A 18 -4.97 -9.93 -2.73
N GLN A 19 -4.60 -8.66 -2.62
CA GLN A 19 -3.37 -8.15 -3.22
C GLN A 19 -2.26 -8.32 -2.18
N ASN A 20 -1.18 -8.99 -2.57
CA ASN A 20 0.00 -9.14 -1.74
C ASN A 20 1.13 -8.30 -2.34
N PHE A 21 1.56 -7.27 -1.60
CA PHE A 21 2.66 -6.37 -1.96
C PHE A 21 3.94 -6.67 -1.16
N ASP A 22 4.06 -7.85 -0.58
CA ASP A 22 5.31 -8.31 0.04
C ASP A 22 6.32 -8.83 -0.98
N VAL A 23 5.84 -9.19 -2.17
CA VAL A 23 6.66 -9.68 -3.27
C VAL A 23 6.33 -8.88 -4.54
N PRO A 24 7.31 -8.56 -5.40
CA PRO A 24 7.02 -7.95 -6.71
C PRO A 24 6.18 -8.90 -7.59
N PRO A 25 5.32 -8.36 -8.46
CA PRO A 25 4.43 -9.17 -9.30
C PRO A 25 5.16 -10.08 -10.30
N ASN A 26 6.35 -9.68 -10.76
CA ASN A 26 7.18 -10.44 -11.70
C ASN A 26 8.49 -10.86 -11.00
N PHE A 27 8.37 -11.59 -9.90
CA PHE A 27 9.53 -12.06 -9.14
C PHE A 27 10.37 -13.02 -9.99
N THR A 28 11.68 -12.79 -10.02
CA THR A 28 12.64 -13.73 -10.62
C THR A 28 13.62 -14.24 -9.56
N PRO A 29 13.83 -15.57 -9.45
CA PRO A 29 14.78 -16.12 -8.52
C PRO A 29 16.20 -15.57 -8.73
N GLY A 30 16.91 -15.30 -7.63
CA GLY A 30 18.28 -14.78 -7.67
C GLY A 30 18.40 -13.27 -7.92
N LYS A 31 17.29 -12.55 -8.08
CA LYS A 31 17.27 -11.08 -8.17
C LYS A 31 16.80 -10.45 -6.85
N CYS A 32 17.32 -9.26 -6.55
CA CYS A 32 16.91 -8.47 -5.39
C CYS A 32 16.06 -7.28 -5.82
N TYR A 33 15.08 -6.92 -5.00
CA TYR A 33 14.15 -5.85 -5.29
C TYR A 33 13.97 -4.92 -4.09
N ALA A 34 13.92 -3.62 -4.35
CA ALA A 34 13.59 -2.61 -3.36
C ALA A 34 12.15 -2.11 -3.57
N LYS A 35 11.38 -2.01 -2.48
CA LYS A 35 10.08 -1.32 -2.46
C LYS A 35 10.31 0.18 -2.53
N CYS A 36 9.85 0.82 -3.61
CA CYS A 36 9.91 2.27 -3.79
C CYS A 36 8.52 2.88 -3.49
N PHE A 37 8.36 3.40 -2.27
CA PHE A 37 7.12 4.05 -1.85
C PHE A 37 7.15 5.55 -2.13
N HIS A 38 6.14 6.05 -2.86
CA HIS A 38 5.94 7.47 -3.13
C HIS A 38 4.53 7.89 -2.72
N TYR A 39 4.40 9.00 -2.00
CA TYR A 39 3.10 9.45 -1.46
C TYR A 39 2.07 9.88 -2.53
N GLU A 40 2.51 10.05 -3.79
CA GLU A 40 1.68 10.54 -4.88
C GLU A 40 1.50 9.53 -6.03
N LYS A 41 2.23 8.41 -5.97
CA LYS A 41 2.25 7.39 -7.03
C LYS A 41 2.02 6.02 -6.42
N LYS A 42 1.57 5.07 -7.23
CA LYS A 42 1.48 3.68 -6.76
C LYS A 42 2.86 3.17 -6.34
N LEU A 43 2.86 2.13 -5.51
CA LEU A 43 4.08 1.41 -5.15
C LEU A 43 4.79 0.93 -6.42
N GLU A 44 6.08 1.20 -6.49
CA GLU A 44 6.96 0.69 -7.53
C GLU A 44 7.98 -0.27 -6.93
N TRP A 45 8.40 -1.25 -7.72
CA TRP A 45 9.48 -2.16 -7.38
C TRP A 45 10.65 -1.88 -8.31
N LYS A 46 11.85 -1.77 -7.74
CA LYS A 46 13.08 -1.59 -8.50
C LYS A 46 14.00 -2.76 -8.26
N GLU A 47 14.46 -3.41 -9.31
CA GLU A 47 15.55 -4.38 -9.21
C GLU A 47 16.82 -3.65 -8.73
N VAL A 48 17.48 -4.22 -7.74
CA VAL A 48 18.70 -3.68 -7.13
C VAL A 48 19.77 -4.77 -7.09
N ASN A 49 21.03 -4.38 -7.06
CA ASN A 49 22.12 -5.33 -6.88
C ASN A 49 22.09 -5.86 -5.44
N CYS A 50 22.02 -7.18 -5.28
CA CYS A 50 22.00 -7.82 -3.96
C CYS A 50 23.23 -7.46 -3.11
N LYS A 51 24.40 -7.29 -3.74
CA LYS A 51 25.66 -6.97 -3.04
C LYS A 51 25.63 -5.60 -2.36
N ASP A 52 24.84 -4.67 -2.88
CA ASP A 52 24.70 -3.32 -2.32
C ASP A 52 23.91 -3.33 -1.00
N LEU A 53 23.11 -4.37 -0.75
CA LEU A 53 22.35 -4.54 0.47
C LEU A 53 23.19 -5.17 1.59
N GLU A 54 24.05 -6.12 1.24
CA GLU A 54 24.88 -6.86 2.20
C GLU A 54 26.02 -6.01 2.79
N ASN A 55 26.66 -5.18 1.96
CA ASN A 55 27.89 -4.48 2.34
C ASN A 55 27.66 -3.04 2.83
N LYS A 56 26.41 -2.61 2.99
CA LYS A 56 26.12 -1.22 3.36
C LYS A 56 26.36 -0.99 4.85
N LYS A 57 27.55 -0.48 5.18
CA LYS A 57 27.82 0.06 6.52
C LYS A 57 26.93 1.28 6.77
N LEU A 58 26.02 1.19 7.73
CA LEU A 58 25.19 2.33 8.11
C LEU A 58 26.01 3.38 8.84
N THR A 59 25.88 4.63 8.39
CA THR A 59 26.37 5.79 9.13
C THR A 59 25.30 6.29 10.11
N LYS A 60 25.70 7.11 11.10
CA LYS A 60 24.74 7.82 11.97
C LYS A 60 23.76 8.68 11.17
N LYS A 61 24.21 9.27 10.07
CA LYS A 61 23.36 10.05 9.15
C LYS A 61 22.30 9.17 8.48
N ASP A 62 22.65 7.95 8.09
CA ASP A 62 21.68 7.00 7.52
C ASP A 62 20.62 6.58 8.54
N LEU A 63 21.03 6.34 9.80
CA LEU A 63 20.11 6.01 10.89
C LEU A 63 19.10 7.14 11.15
N LEU A 64 19.60 8.38 11.29
CA LEU A 64 18.75 9.56 11.46
C LEU A 64 17.80 9.75 10.28
N ALA A 65 18.27 9.55 9.04
CA ALA A 65 17.42 9.62 7.85
C ALA A 65 16.30 8.56 7.87
N ARG A 66 16.60 7.33 8.32
CA ARG A 66 15.59 6.26 8.48
C ARG A 66 14.56 6.60 9.55
N GLU A 67 14.98 7.14 10.69
CA GLU A 67 14.04 7.59 11.75
C GLU A 67 13.12 8.69 11.23
N GLN A 68 13.65 9.68 10.51
CA GLN A 68 12.83 10.73 9.90
C GLN A 68 11.85 10.16 8.86
N GLN A 69 12.27 9.17 8.06
CA GLN A 69 11.38 8.50 7.11
C GLN A 69 10.28 7.70 7.83
N LYS A 70 10.62 7.01 8.93
CA LYS A 70 9.67 6.28 9.76
C LYS A 70 8.59 7.23 10.30
N LEU A 71 8.98 8.34 10.92
CA LEU A 71 8.04 9.35 11.44
C LEU A 71 7.13 9.94 10.34
N LYS A 72 7.67 10.16 9.12
CA LYS A 72 6.86 10.60 7.98
C LYS A 72 5.83 9.56 7.56
N MET A 73 6.20 8.28 7.59
CA MET A 73 5.28 7.18 7.28
C MET A 73 4.19 7.04 8.35
N GLU A 74 4.54 7.14 9.63
CA GLU A 74 3.57 7.10 10.75
C GLU A 74 2.50 8.20 10.59
N LYS A 75 2.92 9.45 10.35
CA LYS A 75 2.01 10.57 10.05
C LYS A 75 1.13 10.31 8.83
N TYR A 76 1.66 9.61 7.83
CA TYR A 76 0.89 9.26 6.66
C TYR A 76 -0.14 8.16 6.95
N GLN A 77 0.21 7.16 7.77
CA GLN A 77 -0.70 6.12 8.25
C GLN A 77 -1.83 6.74 9.10
N GLU A 78 -1.53 7.67 10.00
CA GLU A 78 -2.52 8.46 10.73
C GLU A 78 -3.49 9.17 9.78
N LYS A 79 -2.97 9.85 8.75
CA LYS A 79 -3.81 10.49 7.73
C LYS A 79 -4.73 9.49 7.02
N LEU A 80 -4.25 8.29 6.71
CA LEU A 80 -5.09 7.25 6.10
C LEU A 80 -6.18 6.79 7.08
N ILE A 81 -5.87 6.63 8.37
CA ILE A 81 -6.86 6.30 9.40
C ILE A 81 -7.95 7.38 9.48
N THR A 82 -7.57 8.66 9.56
CA THR A 82 -8.51 9.80 9.58
C THR A 82 -9.41 9.83 8.34
N LEU A 83 -8.93 9.34 7.20
CA LEU A 83 -9.70 9.21 5.96
C LEU A 83 -10.59 7.96 5.92
N GLY A 84 -10.62 7.15 6.99
CA GLY A 84 -11.45 5.95 7.14
C GLY A 84 -10.82 4.66 6.60
N TYR A 85 -9.51 4.63 6.36
CA TYR A 85 -8.82 3.40 5.96
C TYR A 85 -8.35 2.60 7.18
N ASN A 86 -8.52 1.28 7.12
CA ASN A 86 -7.99 0.36 8.13
C ASN A 86 -6.50 0.06 7.85
N VAL A 87 -5.61 0.71 8.59
CA VAL A 87 -4.15 0.53 8.55
C VAL A 87 -3.59 0.62 9.97
N ASP A 88 -2.44 -0.02 10.20
CA ASP A 88 -1.74 0.03 11.48
C ASP A 88 -0.64 1.11 11.44
N ILE A 89 -0.38 1.82 12.54
CA ILE A 89 0.71 2.80 12.63
C ILE A 89 1.99 2.06 13.00
N THR A 90 2.79 1.73 11.98
CA THR A 90 4.04 0.95 12.12
C THR A 90 5.28 1.72 11.66
N GLY A 91 5.08 2.82 10.94
CA GLY A 91 6.14 3.55 10.25
C GLY A 91 6.74 2.82 9.06
N ILE A 92 6.12 1.72 8.62
CA ILE A 92 6.53 0.90 7.48
C ILE A 92 5.36 0.83 6.49
N PRO A 93 5.59 1.02 5.18
CA PRO A 93 4.56 0.82 4.16
C PRO A 93 4.30 -0.67 3.94
N ASP A 94 3.62 -1.29 4.89
CA ASP A 94 3.20 -2.69 4.84
C ASP A 94 2.08 -2.93 3.82
N ASN A 95 1.67 -4.19 3.64
CA ASN A 95 0.66 -4.56 2.66
C ASN A 95 -0.66 -3.79 2.87
N LYS A 96 -1.12 -3.65 4.13
CA LYS A 96 -2.34 -2.88 4.45
C LYS A 96 -2.21 -1.41 4.06
N THR A 97 -1.09 -0.78 4.42
CA THR A 97 -0.79 0.62 4.09
C THR A 97 -0.75 0.84 2.58
N ILE A 98 -0.10 -0.06 1.83
CA ILE A 98 0.00 0.04 0.37
C ILE A 98 -1.37 -0.09 -0.29
N ILE A 99 -2.21 -1.04 0.14
CA ILE A 99 -3.57 -1.21 -0.37
C ILE A 99 -4.40 0.05 -0.12
N ALA A 100 -4.38 0.57 1.11
CA ALA A 100 -5.07 1.81 1.48
C ALA A 100 -4.58 3.00 0.65
N HIS A 101 -3.26 3.12 0.49
CA HIS A 101 -2.63 4.14 -0.32
C HIS A 101 -3.10 4.10 -1.78
N HIS A 102 -3.15 2.93 -2.42
CA HIS A 102 -3.62 2.80 -3.80
C HIS A 102 -5.09 3.17 -3.95
N LYS A 103 -5.93 2.77 -2.98
CA LYS A 103 -7.35 3.17 -2.92
C LYS A 103 -7.47 4.69 -2.79
N TYR A 104 -6.70 5.30 -1.89
CA TYR A 104 -6.64 6.74 -1.70
C TYR A 104 -6.27 7.48 -2.99
N LEU A 105 -5.22 7.07 -3.69
CA LEU A 105 -4.81 7.69 -4.95
C LEU A 105 -5.90 7.59 -6.03
N LYS A 106 -6.59 6.44 -6.12
CA LYS A 106 -7.73 6.26 -7.05
C LYS A 106 -8.86 7.23 -6.75
N VAL A 107 -9.19 7.43 -5.47
CA VAL A 107 -10.22 8.40 -5.03
C VAL A 107 -9.77 9.84 -5.31
N LYS A 108 -8.51 10.18 -4.97
CA LYS A 108 -7.92 11.50 -5.21
C LYS A 108 -8.01 11.86 -6.70
N LYS A 109 -7.56 10.97 -7.59
CA LYS A 109 -7.62 11.18 -9.06
C LYS A 109 -9.06 11.40 -9.56
N LYS A 110 -10.02 10.63 -9.05
CA LYS A 110 -11.44 10.81 -9.40
C LYS A 110 -11.99 12.17 -8.96
N LYS A 111 -11.67 12.61 -7.74
CA LYS A 111 -12.08 13.93 -7.23
C LYS A 111 -11.47 15.07 -8.04
N THR A 112 -10.18 14.98 -8.41
CA THR A 112 -9.53 15.99 -9.26
C THR A 112 -10.16 16.06 -10.65
N LYS A 113 -10.47 14.92 -11.27
CA LYS A 113 -11.16 14.89 -12.59
C LYS A 113 -12.55 15.53 -12.52
N ARG A 114 -13.31 15.32 -11.44
CA ARG A 114 -14.64 15.92 -11.26
C ARG A 114 -14.62 17.42 -11.00
N LYS A 115 -13.51 17.97 -10.50
CA LYS A 115 -13.34 19.42 -10.24
C LYS A 115 -12.81 20.19 -11.46
N SER A 116 -12.37 19.49 -12.49
CA SER A 116 -11.82 20.07 -13.74
C SER A 116 -12.79 19.98 -14.91
N ILE A 117 -14.01 19.49 -14.64
CA ILE A 117 -15.19 19.53 -15.51
C ILE A 117 -16.11 20.57 -14.90
#